data_AF-H7FXN9-F1
#
_entry.id   AF-H7FXN9-F1
#
_cell.length_a   1.000
_cell.length_b   1.000
_cell.length_c   1.000
_cell.angle_alpha   90.00
_cell.angle_beta   90.00
_cell.angle_gamma   90.00
#
_symmetry.space_group_name_H-M   'P 1'
#
loop_
_entity.id
_entity.type
_entity.pdbx_description
1 polymer ?
#
loop_
_entity_poly.entity_id
_entity_poly.type
_entity_poly.pdbx_seq_one_letter_code
_entity_poly.pdbx_strand_id
1 'polypeptide(L)' 'MSKREKNIEILEVEKIVDNNTITELTTKDQEVIGRILQDGKRYIAELKNGETFRVSSQAEAMEILLREYHLHR' A
#
# COMPACT_ATOMS: atom_id res chain seq x y z
N MET A 1 15.89 -7.30 26.98
CA MET A 1 15.93 -6.47 25.75
C MET A 1 14.49 -6.26 25.28
N SER A 2 13.87 -5.13 25.62
CA SER A 2 12.49 -4.84 25.19
C SER A 2 12.54 -4.31 23.76
N LYS A 3 12.19 -5.16 22.79
CA LYS A 3 11.88 -4.67 21.43
C LYS A 3 10.62 -3.83 21.60
N ARG A 4 10.75 -2.49 21.57
CA ARG A 4 9.60 -1.60 21.43
C ARG A 4 8.92 -1.98 20.11
N GLU A 5 7.81 -2.69 20.20
CA GLU A 5 6.90 -2.86 19.07
C GLU A 5 6.45 -1.46 18.65
N LYS A 6 6.95 -0.99 17.50
CA LYS A 6 6.46 0.22 16.87
C LYS A 6 5.24 -0.20 16.06
N ASN A 7 4.06 -0.02 16.65
CA ASN A 7 2.81 -0.18 15.91
C ASN A 7 2.69 1.01 14.96
N ILE A 8 2.72 0.75 13.65
CA ILE A 8 2.45 1.77 12.63
C ILE A 8 0.97 1.67 12.28
N GLU A 9 0.24 2.75 12.52
CA GLU A 9 -1.15 2.87 12.12
C GLU A 9 -1.20 3.25 10.63
N ILE A 10 -1.94 2.45 9.86
CA ILE A 10 -2.06 2.59 8.41
C ILE A 10 -3.53 2.80 8.08
N LEU A 11 -3.79 3.81 7.26
CA LEU A 11 -5.10 4.23 6.83
C LEU A 11 -5.28 3.84 5.36
N GLU A 12 -6.33 3.08 5.09
CA GLU A 12 -6.82 2.81 3.74
C GLU A 12 -7.79 3.91 3.32
N VAL A 13 -7.45 4.61 2.25
CA VAL A 13 -8.30 5.66 1.67
C VAL A 13 -8.72 5.22 0.28
N GLU A 14 -9.98 4.83 0.14
CA GLU A 14 -10.58 4.55 -1.16
C GLU A 14 -10.79 5.86 -1.94
N LYS A 15 -10.34 5.87 -3.19
CA LYS A 15 -10.50 7.00 -4.11
C LYS A 15 -10.94 6.47 -5.47
N ILE A 16 -11.67 7.29 -6.21
CA ILE A 16 -11.98 7.03 -7.61
C ILE A 16 -11.08 7.91 -8.45
N VAL A 17 -10.24 7.31 -9.28
CA VAL A 17 -9.33 8.00 -10.21
C VAL A 17 -9.51 7.37 -11.59
N ASP A 18 -9.78 8.20 -12.60
CA ASP A 18 -9.97 7.75 -13.99
C ASP A 18 -10.98 6.60 -14.14
N ASN A 19 -12.13 6.69 -13.46
CA ASN A 19 -13.16 5.64 -13.36
C ASN A 19 -12.73 4.32 -12.71
N ASN A 20 -11.54 4.25 -12.11
CA ASN A 20 -11.08 3.09 -11.37
C ASN A 20 -11.10 3.37 -9.85
N THR A 21 -11.58 2.41 -9.08
CA THR A 21 -11.43 2.42 -7.63
C THR A 21 -9.99 2.06 -7.28
N ILE A 22 -9.32 2.95 -6.56
CA ILE A 22 -7.99 2.74 -6.00
C ILE A 22 -8.07 2.80 -4.48
N THR A 23 -7.24 2.02 -3.81
CA THR A 23 -7.04 2.08 -2.37
C THR A 23 -5.67 2.68 -2.10
N GLU A 24 -5.60 3.90 -1.59
CA GLU A 24 -4.34 4.53 -1.21
C GLU A 24 -4.02 4.22 0.25
N LEU A 25 -2.82 3.70 0.51
CA LEU A 25 -2.33 3.48 1.86
C LEU A 25 -1.57 4.71 2.32
N THR A 26 -1.93 5.22 3.49
CA THR A 26 -1.26 6.36 4.12
C THR A 26 -0.94 6.06 5.58
N THR A 27 0.14 6.65 6.10
CA THR A 27 0.43 6.64 7.53
C THR A 27 -0.42 7.68 8.25
N LYS A 28 -0.45 7.61 9.59
CA LYS A 28 -1.06 8.65 10.42
C LYS A 28 -0.54 10.08 10.15
N ASP A 29 0.73 10.20 9.74
CA ASP A 29 1.36 11.47 9.42
C ASP A 29 1.03 11.95 7.98
N GLN A 30 0.02 11.33 7.34
CA GLN A 30 -0.40 11.58 5.95
C GLN A 30 0.69 11.27 4.92
N GLU A 31 1.73 10.54 5.30
CA GLU A 31 2.70 10.03 4.35
C GLU A 31 2.03 8.93 3.54
N VAL A 32 1.94 9.09 2.22
CA VAL A 32 1.52 8.00 1.34
C VAL A 32 2.47 6.81 1.55
N ILE A 33 2.05 5.58 1.32
CA ILE A 33 2.91 4.40 1.30
C ILE A 33 2.95 3.87 -0.13
N GLY A 34 1.78 3.80 -0.76
CA GLY A 34 1.55 3.39 -2.13
C GLY A 34 0.06 3.25 -2.38
N ARG A 35 -0.29 2.65 -3.51
CA ARG A 35 -1.67 2.46 -3.95
C ARG A 35 -1.91 1.02 -4.35
N ILE A 36 -3.13 0.55 -4.16
CA ILE A 36 -3.60 -0.73 -4.66
C ILE A 36 -4.68 -0.43 -5.71
N LEU A 37 -4.50 -0.96 -6.91
CA LEU A 37 -5.48 -0.90 -7.99
C LEU A 37 -6.05 -2.29 -8.24
N GLN A 38 -7.35 -2.34 -8.52
CA GLN A 38 -7.97 -3.58 -8.98
C GLN A 38 -7.83 -3.72 -10.51
N ASP A 39 -7.22 -4.82 -10.95
CA ASP A 39 -7.03 -5.16 -12.36
C ASP A 39 -7.77 -6.48 -12.67
N GLY A 40 -9.08 -6.35 -12.88
CA GLY A 40 -9.99 -7.49 -13.08
C GLY A 40 -10.05 -8.41 -11.86
N LYS A 41 -9.43 -9.60 -11.97
CA LYS A 41 -9.32 -10.60 -10.89
C LYS A 41 -8.01 -10.51 -10.10
N ARG A 42 -7.16 -9.54 -10.43
CA ARG A 42 -5.85 -9.34 -9.81
C ARG A 42 -5.78 -7.97 -9.18
N TYR A 43 -4.72 -7.76 -8.43
CA TYR A 43 -4.42 -6.49 -7.78
C TYR A 43 -3.05 -6.00 -8.23
N ILE A 44 -2.88 -4.68 -8.30
CA ILE A 44 -1.63 -4.03 -8.62
C ILE A 44 -1.23 -3.20 -7.41
N ALA A 45 -0.08 -3.49 -6.80
CA ALA A 45 0.58 -2.61 -5.85
C ALA A 45 1.44 -1.60 -6.62
N GLU A 46 1.12 -0.32 -6.53
CA GLU A 46 1.89 0.79 -7.07
C GLU A 46 2.65 1.49 -5.94
N LEU A 47 3.98 1.40 -6.00
CA LEU A 47 4.89 2.08 -5.07
C LEU A 47 4.98 3.57 -5.39
N LYS A 48 5.43 4.38 -4.42
CA LYS A 48 5.67 5.83 -4.62
C LYS A 48 6.61 6.18 -5.76
N ASN A 49 7.56 5.29 -6.05
CA ASN A 49 8.54 5.47 -7.12
C ASN A 49 7.94 5.16 -8.51
N GLY A 50 6.67 4.76 -8.59
CA GLY A 50 5.97 4.37 -9.82
C GLY A 50 6.17 2.91 -10.22
N GLU A 51 6.93 2.12 -9.47
CA GLU A 51 7.08 0.69 -9.70
C GLU A 51 5.79 -0.06 -9.33
N THR A 52 5.41 -1.03 -10.16
CA THR A 52 4.15 -1.75 -10.00
C THR A 52 4.34 -3.26 -9.91
N PHE A 53 3.66 -3.90 -8.97
CA PHE A 53 3.65 -5.35 -8.79
C PHE A 53 2.25 -5.90 -8.94
N ARG A 54 2.06 -6.82 -9.88
CA ARG A 54 0.78 -7.50 -10.10
C ARG A 54 0.73 -8.79 -9.28
N VAL A 55 -0.31 -8.93 -8.47
CA VAL A 55 -0.50 -10.02 -7.50
C VAL A 55 -1.92 -10.56 -7.52
N SER A 56 -2.13 -11.68 -6.82
CA SER A 56 -3.40 -12.41 -6.87
C SER A 56 -4.43 -11.94 -5.83
N SER A 57 -3.98 -11.23 -4.79
CA SER A 57 -4.84 -10.74 -3.72
C SER A 57 -4.46 -9.33 -3.24
N GLN A 58 -5.42 -8.62 -2.67
CA GLN A 58 -5.17 -7.32 -2.04
C GLN A 58 -4.19 -7.42 -0.86
N ALA A 59 -4.19 -8.54 -0.13
CA ALA A 59 -3.28 -8.78 0.98
C ALA A 59 -1.82 -8.88 0.51
N GLU A 60 -1.55 -9.57 -0.61
CA GLU A 60 -0.21 -9.61 -1.21
C GLU A 60 0.24 -8.21 -1.66
N ALA A 61 -0.68 -7.42 -2.23
CA ALA A 61 -0.39 -6.06 -2.66
C ALA A 61 0.01 -5.20 -1.46
N MET A 62 -0.78 -5.27 -0.38
CA MET A 62 -0.50 -4.62 0.90
C MET A 62 0.89 -5.01 1.42
N GLU A 63 1.21 -6.31 1.50
CA GLU A 63 2.49 -6.78 2.03
C GLU A 63 3.69 -6.20 1.28
N ILE A 64 3.61 -6.10 -0.06
CA ILE A 64 4.65 -5.47 -0.89
C ILE A 64 4.81 -4.00 -0.52
N LEU A 65 3.70 -3.24 -0.45
CA LEU A 65 3.72 -1.81 -0.11
C LEU A 65 4.32 -1.57 1.28
N LEU A 66 3.93 -2.38 2.26
CA LEU A 66 4.44 -2.30 3.63
C LEU A 66 5.91 -2.68 3.72
N ARG A 67 6.32 -3.73 3.02
CA ARG A 67 7.72 -4.17 3.00
C ARG A 67 8.61 -3.07 2.44
N GLU A 68 8.21 -2.44 1.33
CA GLU A 68 8.97 -1.34 0.75
C GLU A 68 9.09 -0.16 1.72
N TYR A 69 7.97 0.25 2.33
CA TYR A 69 7.98 1.34 3.31
C TYR A 69 8.90 1.07 4.52
N HIS A 70 8.96 -0.18 5.00
CA HIS A 70 9.89 -0.55 6.07
C HIS A 70 11.36 -0.55 5.65
N LEU A 71 11.67 -0.80 4.36
CA LEU A 71 13.06 -0.80 3.87
C LEU A 71 13.65 0.61 3.77
N HIS A 72 12.82 1.62 3.55
CA HIS A 72 13.25 3.01 3.40
C HIS A 72 13.25 3.82 4.70
N ARG A 73 12.92 3.21 5.86
CA ARG A 73 12.76 3.90 7.15
C ARG A 73 13.76 3.49 8.23
#